data_AF-H2Z736-F1
#
_entry.id   AF-H2Z736-F1
#
_cell.length_a   1.000
_cell.length_b   1.000
_cell.length_c   1.000
_cell.angle_alpha   90.00
_cell.angle_beta   90.00
_cell.angle_gamma   90.00
#
_symmetry.space_group_name_H-M   'P 1'
#
loop_
_entity.id
_entity.type
_entity.pdbx_description
1 polymer ?
#
loop_
_entity_poly.entity_id
_entity_poly.type
_entity_poly.pdbx_seq_one_letter_code
_entity_poly.pdbx_strand_id
1 'polypeptide(L)'
;MAVVPVIIGSYRSVKYLEKQRLTGEKPDTITKDDAMKFPLVASGMLFGIYCFFKLFSQDHINILVSFYFFVLGIFAMSQIIGPYIENLIPSSFPNIPYHLHLTEGEGDSKSVLVDLDFDRRYAATLVLFALVSGFYAVKKHWLINNVIGLCFAINGVELLQQTNIVSWNSVYK
;
A
#
# COMPACT_ATOMS: atom_id res chain seq x y z
N MET A 1 -8.42 19.99 1.15
CA MET A 1 -7.41 19.02 0.66
C MET A 1 -7.85 17.54 0.71
N ALA A 2 -9.14 17.22 0.89
CA ALA A 2 -9.64 15.83 0.83
C ALA A 2 -10.30 15.47 -0.53
N VAL A 3 -10.69 16.46 -1.31
CA VAL A 3 -11.38 16.25 -2.60
C VAL A 3 -10.49 15.55 -3.62
N VAL A 4 -9.22 15.96 -3.73
CA VAL A 4 -8.24 15.37 -4.65
C VAL A 4 -8.04 13.86 -4.40
N PRO A 5 -7.70 13.40 -3.18
CA PRO A 5 -7.49 11.98 -2.95
C PRO A 5 -8.75 11.13 -3.12
N VAL A 6 -9.93 11.69 -2.79
CA VAL A 6 -11.21 11.00 -2.98
C VAL A 6 -11.54 10.83 -4.46
N ILE A 7 -11.39 11.87 -5.27
CA ILE A 7 -11.68 11.79 -6.72
C ILE A 7 -10.69 10.85 -7.41
N ILE A 8 -9.39 11.01 -7.18
CA ILE A 8 -8.37 10.18 -7.84
C ILE A 8 -8.45 8.72 -7.35
N GLY A 9 -8.58 8.53 -6.04
CA GLY A 9 -8.67 7.21 -5.43
C GLY A 9 -9.92 6.45 -5.88
N SER A 10 -11.08 7.12 -5.96
CA SER A 10 -12.31 6.47 -6.43
C SER A 10 -12.23 6.05 -7.90
N TYR A 11 -11.65 6.88 -8.77
CA TYR A 11 -11.45 6.52 -10.18
C TYR A 11 -10.54 5.30 -10.34
N ARG A 12 -9.43 5.23 -9.59
CA ARG A 12 -8.52 4.09 -9.58
C ARG A 12 -9.18 2.83 -9.01
N SER A 13 -9.96 2.97 -7.95
CA SER A 13 -10.68 1.86 -7.33
C SER A 13 -11.69 1.21 -8.28
N VAL A 14 -12.43 2.01 -9.07
CA VAL A 14 -13.38 1.48 -10.06
C VAL A 14 -12.67 0.63 -11.12
N LYS A 15 -11.53 1.11 -11.66
CA LYS A 15 -10.74 0.35 -12.65
C LYS A 15 -10.21 -0.96 -12.06
N TYR A 16 -9.79 -0.91 -10.80
CA TYR A 16 -9.30 -2.09 -10.10
C TYR A 16 -10.41 -3.14 -9.90
N LEU A 17 -11.61 -2.71 -9.48
CA LEU A 17 -12.79 -3.57 -9.36
C LEU A 17 -13.22 -4.17 -10.71
N GLU A 18 -13.12 -3.41 -11.80
CA GLU A 18 -13.39 -3.92 -13.15
C GLU A 18 -12.40 -5.04 -13.53
N LYS A 19 -11.11 -4.87 -13.24
CA LYS A 19 -10.09 -5.90 -13.46
C LYS A 19 -10.34 -7.16 -12.62
N GLN A 20 -10.74 -7.03 -11.36
CA GLN A 20 -11.13 -8.17 -10.52
C GLN A 20 -12.35 -8.90 -11.07
N ARG A 21 -13.36 -8.17 -11.54
CA ARG A 21 -14.55 -8.75 -12.17
C ARG A 21 -14.21 -9.55 -13.42
N LEU A 22 -13.24 -9.08 -14.22
CA LEU A 22 -12.78 -9.76 -15.44
C LEU A 22 -11.94 -11.01 -15.15
N THR A 23 -11.14 -10.99 -14.09
CA THR A 23 -10.30 -12.12 -13.65
C THR A 23 -11.07 -13.17 -12.84
N GLY A 24 -12.27 -12.83 -12.38
CA GLY A 24 -13.13 -13.75 -11.63
C GLY A 24 -12.75 -13.88 -10.15
N GLU A 25 -11.80 -13.08 -9.67
CA GLU A 25 -11.44 -13.02 -8.25
C GLU A 25 -12.60 -12.42 -7.45
N LYS A 26 -13.09 -13.18 -6.46
CA LYS A 26 -14.14 -12.71 -5.56
C LYS A 26 -13.51 -11.85 -4.48
N PRO A 27 -14.07 -10.67 -4.16
CA PRO A 27 -13.58 -9.86 -3.06
C PRO A 27 -13.77 -10.57 -1.73
N ASP A 28 -12.78 -10.42 -0.85
CA ASP A 28 -12.86 -10.88 0.53
C ASP A 28 -14.03 -10.18 1.23
N THR A 29 -15.08 -10.94 1.51
CA THR A 29 -16.27 -10.45 2.21
C THR A 29 -16.10 -10.73 3.69
N ILE A 30 -16.17 -9.70 4.53
CA ILE A 30 -16.13 -9.84 5.99
C ILE A 30 -17.40 -10.56 6.44
N THR A 31 -17.25 -11.73 7.07
CA THR A 31 -18.38 -12.54 7.54
C THR A 31 -18.96 -11.96 8.84
N LYS A 32 -20.24 -12.21 9.13
CA LYS A 32 -20.88 -11.77 10.39
C LYS A 32 -20.12 -12.22 11.64
N ASP A 33 -19.59 -13.44 11.61
CA ASP A 33 -18.81 -13.99 12.72
C ASP A 33 -17.49 -13.24 12.93
N ASP A 34 -16.86 -12.75 11.86
CA ASP A 34 -15.65 -11.93 11.94
C ASP A 34 -15.96 -10.53 12.46
N ALA A 35 -17.07 -9.95 12.00
CA ALA A 35 -17.56 -8.65 12.47
C ALA A 35 -17.93 -8.68 13.97
N MET A 36 -18.43 -9.80 14.49
CA MET A 36 -18.75 -9.95 15.93
C MET A 36 -17.49 -10.05 16.81
N LYS A 37 -16.38 -10.58 16.29
CA LYS A 37 -15.09 -10.64 17.00
C LYS A 37 -14.37 -9.28 16.99
N PHE A 38 -14.71 -8.40 16.04
CA PHE A 38 -14.07 -7.12 15.85
C PHE A 38 -13.97 -6.26 17.12
N PRO A 39 -15.03 -6.05 17.94
CA PRO A 39 -14.95 -5.20 19.13
C PRO A 39 -13.99 -5.74 20.20
N LEU A 40 -13.91 -7.06 20.35
CA LEU A 40 -13.03 -7.71 21.33
C LEU A 40 -11.57 -7.58 20.91
N VAL A 41 -11.26 -7.88 19.64
CA VAL A 41 -9.91 -7.73 19.09
C VAL A 41 -9.48 -6.27 19.11
N ALA A 42 -10.35 -5.34 18.71
CA ALA A 42 -10.08 -3.91 18.75
C ALA A 42 -9.80 -3.42 20.17
N SER A 43 -10.57 -3.86 21.17
CA SER A 43 -10.34 -3.51 22.59
C SER A 43 -8.97 -3.98 23.07
N GLY A 44 -8.59 -5.23 22.77
CA GLY A 44 -7.27 -5.78 23.09
C GLY A 44 -6.14 -5.04 22.39
N MET A 45 -6.31 -4.69 21.12
CA MET A 45 -5.34 -3.89 20.35
C MET A 45 -5.17 -2.48 20.94
N LEU A 46 -6.26 -1.79 21.28
CA LEU A 46 -6.21 -0.47 21.91
C LEU A 46 -5.50 -0.52 23.26
N PHE A 47 -5.81 -1.52 24.09
CA PHE A 47 -5.12 -1.73 25.37
C PHE A 47 -3.63 -2.03 25.18
N GLY A 48 -3.28 -2.88 24.22
CA GLY A 48 -1.90 -3.19 23.87
C GLY A 48 -1.11 -1.96 23.42
N ILE A 49 -1.69 -1.13 22.53
CA ILE A 49 -1.09 0.13 22.08
C ILE A 49 -0.94 1.13 23.24
N TYR A 50 -1.93 1.19 24.14
CA TYR A 50 -1.83 2.02 25.35
C TYR A 50 -0.66 1.58 26.24
N CYS A 51 -0.52 0.28 26.50
CA CYS A 51 0.63 -0.26 27.23
C CYS A 51 1.95 0.04 26.52
N PHE A 52 2.00 -0.10 25.19
CA PHE A 52 3.16 0.25 24.39
C PHE A 52 3.58 1.71 24.59
N PHE A 53 2.66 2.66 24.45
CA PHE A 53 2.97 4.07 24.67
C PHE A 53 3.37 4.42 26.10
N LYS A 54 2.95 3.62 27.08
CA LYS A 54 3.34 3.81 28.48
C LYS A 54 4.72 3.21 28.80
N LEU A 55 5.11 2.14 28.11
CA LEU A 55 6.39 1.45 28.32
C LEU A 55 7.55 2.10 27.58
N PHE A 56 7.30 2.69 26.41
CA PHE A 56 8.33 3.34 25.58
C PHE A 56 8.34 4.86 25.77
N SER A 57 9.53 5.48 25.77
CA SER A 57 9.62 6.94 25.80
C SER A 57 9.22 7.55 24.46
N GLN A 58 8.76 8.80 24.50
CA GLN A 58 8.29 9.55 23.34
C GLN A 58 9.32 9.58 22.19
N ASP A 59 10.62 9.63 22.50
CA ASP A 59 11.68 9.66 21.50
C ASP A 59 11.75 8.35 20.68
N HIS A 60 11.65 7.19 21.35
CA HIS A 60 11.66 5.90 20.68
C HIS A 60 10.43 5.73 19.78
N ILE A 61 9.26 6.15 20.27
CA ILE A 61 8.01 6.13 19.51
C ILE A 61 8.14 7.02 18.27
N ASN A 62 8.68 8.23 18.44
CA ASN A 62 8.82 9.17 17.33
C ASN A 62 9.82 8.69 16.27
N ILE A 63 10.92 8.05 16.67
CA ILE A 63 11.86 7.41 15.73
C ILE A 63 11.17 6.28 14.98
N LEU A 64 10.43 5.41 15.69
CA LEU A 64 9.70 4.30 15.09
C LEU A 64 8.64 4.78 14.08
N VAL A 65 7.82 5.76 14.47
CA VAL A 65 6.81 6.36 13.60
C VAL A 65 7.46 7.06 12.41
N SER A 66 8.57 7.78 12.62
CA SER A 66 9.31 8.44 11.52
C SER A 66 9.87 7.43 10.53
N PHE A 67 10.44 6.32 11.01
CA PHE A 67 10.92 5.24 10.16
C PHE A 67 9.77 4.56 9.39
N TYR A 68 8.64 4.32 10.05
CA TYR A 68 7.43 3.80 9.43
C TYR A 68 6.92 4.70 8.30
N PHE A 69 6.78 6.01 8.57
CA PHE A 69 6.39 7.01 7.58
C PHE A 69 7.41 7.12 6.43
N PHE A 70 8.70 6.97 6.73
CA PHE A 70 9.76 6.96 5.71
C PHE A 70 9.59 5.78 4.74
N VAL A 71 9.51 4.55 5.26
CA VAL A 71 9.38 3.33 4.44
C VAL A 71 8.07 3.35 3.65
N LEU A 72 6.95 3.55 4.33
CA LEU A 72 5.66 3.58 3.66
C LEU A 72 5.53 4.75 2.68
N GLY A 73 6.17 5.88 2.96
CA GLY A 73 6.16 7.04 2.08
C GLY A 73 6.81 6.73 0.73
N ILE A 74 7.89 5.93 0.73
CA ILE A 74 8.55 5.47 -0.50
C ILE A 74 7.57 4.66 -1.36
N PHE A 75 6.92 3.67 -0.76
CA PHE A 75 5.97 2.80 -1.46
C PHE A 75 4.75 3.59 -1.96
N ALA A 76 4.16 4.43 -1.11
CA ALA A 76 2.98 5.21 -1.46
C ALA A 76 3.25 6.18 -2.62
N MET A 77 4.39 6.88 -2.60
CA MET A 77 4.78 7.75 -3.71
C MET A 77 5.10 6.95 -4.98
N SER A 78 5.76 5.80 -4.86
CA SER A 78 6.08 4.95 -6.02
C SER A 78 4.84 4.39 -6.70
N GLN A 79 3.79 4.04 -5.96
CA GLN A 79 2.53 3.53 -6.53
C GLN A 79 1.66 4.61 -7.19
N ILE A 80 1.74 5.86 -6.71
CA ILE A 80 0.93 6.96 -7.24
C ILE A 80 1.67 7.74 -8.32
N ILE A 81 2.90 8.15 -8.03
CA ILE A 81 3.70 9.04 -8.87
C ILE A 81 4.63 8.25 -9.81
N GLY A 82 5.01 7.03 -9.43
CA GLY A 82 5.95 6.20 -10.19
C GLY A 82 5.60 6.00 -11.66
N PRO A 83 4.36 5.62 -12.03
CA PRO A 83 3.96 5.49 -13.43
C PRO A 83 4.16 6.77 -14.26
N TYR A 84 4.07 7.95 -13.63
CA TYR A 84 4.32 9.23 -14.31
C TYR A 84 5.82 9.51 -14.45
N ILE A 85 6.64 9.14 -13.46
CA ILE A 85 8.11 9.27 -13.51
C ILE A 85 8.69 8.30 -14.53
N GLU A 86 8.16 7.08 -14.62
CA GLU A 86 8.61 6.07 -15.59
C GLU A 86 8.43 6.52 -17.05
N ASN A 87 7.41 7.31 -17.33
CA ASN A 87 7.20 7.95 -18.64
C ASN A 87 8.17 9.11 -18.92
N LEU A 88 8.77 9.69 -17.88
CA LEU A 88 9.77 10.75 -17.99
C LEU A 88 11.20 10.19 -18.14
N ILE A 89 11.42 8.93 -17.75
CA ILE A 89 12.72 8.27 -17.90
C ILE A 89 13.03 8.10 -19.40
N PRO A 90 14.18 8.59 -19.89
CA PRO A 90 14.52 8.51 -21.30
C PRO A 90 14.59 7.06 -21.81
N SER A 91 14.20 6.84 -23.06
CA SER A 91 14.20 5.53 -23.74
C SER A 91 15.55 4.80 -23.69
N SER A 92 16.63 5.56 -23.47
CA SER A 92 17.99 5.07 -23.24
C SER A 92 18.15 4.22 -21.98
N PHE A 93 17.15 4.17 -21.09
CA PHE A 93 17.14 3.29 -19.93
C PHE A 93 16.26 2.06 -20.23
N PRO A 94 16.86 0.88 -20.53
CA PRO A 94 16.09 -0.29 -20.90
C PRO A 94 15.22 -0.76 -19.74
N ASN A 95 13.94 -1.05 -20.02
CA ASN A 95 13.07 -1.70 -19.06
C ASN A 95 13.36 -3.21 -19.11
N ILE A 96 14.19 -3.68 -18.16
CA ILE A 96 14.49 -5.11 -18.04
C ILE A 96 13.61 -5.62 -16.89
N PRO A 97 12.69 -6.55 -17.16
CA PRO A 97 11.92 -7.20 -16.12
C PRO A 97 12.83 -8.15 -15.34
N TYR A 98 12.74 -8.11 -14.02
CA TYR A 98 13.37 -9.07 -13.13
C TYR A 98 12.29 -9.94 -12.50
N HIS A 99 12.50 -11.24 -12.56
CA HIS A 99 11.61 -12.25 -12.00
C HIS A 99 12.32 -12.94 -10.83
N LEU A 100 11.83 -12.77 -9.61
CA LEU A 100 12.30 -13.50 -8.45
C LEU A 100 11.30 -14.62 -8.15
N HIS A 101 11.58 -15.81 -8.70
CA HIS A 101 10.80 -17.02 -8.44
C HIS A 101 11.47 -17.83 -7.33
N LEU A 102 10.85 -17.82 -6.15
CA LEU A 102 11.29 -18.65 -5.02
C LEU A 102 10.32 -19.84 -4.94
N THR A 103 10.79 -20.99 -5.45
CA THR A 103 10.03 -22.25 -5.45
C THR A 103 10.58 -23.18 -4.37
N GLU A 104 9.68 -23.81 -3.63
CA GLU A 104 10.01 -24.84 -2.63
C GLU A 104 9.49 -26.19 -3.14
N GLY A 105 10.35 -27.22 -3.14
CA GLY A 105 10.03 -28.58 -3.60
C GLY A 105 10.61 -28.96 -4.98
N GLU A 106 10.64 -30.26 -5.28
CA GLU A 106 11.11 -30.83 -6.55
C GLU A 106 10.03 -31.80 -7.11
N GLY A 107 9.68 -31.69 -8.41
CA GLY A 107 8.63 -32.51 -9.05
C GLY A 107 7.22 -31.87 -9.07
N ASP A 108 6.18 -32.71 -8.94
CA ASP A 108 4.74 -32.35 -9.09
C ASP A 108 4.15 -31.64 -7.84
N SER A 109 5.00 -31.30 -6.87
CA SER A 109 4.66 -30.59 -5.63
C SER A 109 5.38 -29.24 -5.52
N LYS A 110 5.50 -28.51 -6.64
CA LYS A 110 6.03 -27.15 -6.67
C LYS A 110 5.02 -26.18 -6.06
N SER A 111 5.25 -25.74 -4.84
CA SER A 111 4.59 -24.55 -4.31
C SER A 111 5.45 -23.32 -4.60
N VAL A 112 4.89 -22.38 -5.36
CA VAL A 112 5.48 -21.05 -5.55
C VAL A 112 5.28 -20.30 -4.24
N LEU A 113 6.36 -20.08 -3.49
CA LEU A 113 6.30 -19.37 -2.20
C LEU A 113 6.32 -17.86 -2.40
N VAL A 114 7.12 -17.39 -3.36
CA VAL A 114 7.26 -15.97 -3.69
C VAL A 114 7.41 -15.83 -5.20
N ASP A 115 6.48 -15.08 -5.80
CA ASP A 115 6.53 -14.66 -7.19
C ASP A 115 6.58 -13.13 -7.23
N LEU A 116 7.78 -12.56 -7.45
CA LEU A 116 7.98 -11.12 -7.47
C LEU A 116 8.55 -10.69 -8.82
N ASP A 117 7.69 -10.02 -9.59
CA ASP A 117 8.04 -9.35 -10.82
C ASP A 117 8.31 -7.88 -10.53
N PHE A 118 9.54 -7.41 -10.81
CA PHE A 118 9.86 -6.00 -10.70
C PHE A 118 10.68 -5.52 -11.89
N ASP A 119 10.29 -4.37 -12.41
CA ASP A 119 10.96 -3.72 -13.52
C ASP A 119 12.13 -2.86 -13.05
N ARG A 120 13.17 -2.77 -13.88
CA ARG A 120 14.31 -1.89 -13.57
C ARG A 120 13.91 -0.43 -13.39
N ARG A 121 12.89 0.03 -14.14
CA ARG A 121 12.36 1.40 -14.01
C ARG A 121 11.63 1.60 -12.68
N TYR A 122 10.86 0.61 -12.23
CA TYR A 122 10.21 0.62 -10.92
C TYR A 122 11.23 0.66 -9.78
N ALA A 123 12.31 -0.12 -9.88
CA ALA A 123 13.42 -0.09 -8.92
C ALA A 123 14.12 1.29 -8.89
N ALA A 124 14.35 1.91 -10.04
CA ALA A 124 14.94 3.26 -10.10
C ALA A 124 14.02 4.31 -9.45
N THR A 125 12.71 4.21 -9.67
CA THR A 125 11.69 5.04 -9.04
C THR A 125 11.66 4.87 -7.52
N LEU A 126 11.77 3.64 -7.02
CA LEU A 126 11.88 3.36 -5.57
C LEU A 126 13.11 4.03 -4.96
N VAL A 127 14.26 3.95 -5.62
CA VAL A 127 15.50 4.62 -5.17
C VAL A 127 15.32 6.14 -5.16
N LEU A 128 14.71 6.72 -6.19
CA LEU A 128 14.43 8.15 -6.25
C LEU A 128 13.55 8.59 -5.06
N PHE A 129 12.45 7.88 -4.81
CA PHE A 129 11.57 8.22 -3.69
C PHE A 129 12.18 7.92 -2.33
N ALA A 130 13.11 6.97 -2.22
CA ALA A 130 13.92 6.78 -1.00
C ALA A 130 14.79 8.00 -0.70
N LEU A 131 15.42 8.59 -1.71
CA LEU A 131 16.18 9.84 -1.53
C LEU A 131 15.29 11.01 -1.12
N VAL A 132 14.12 11.16 -1.76
CA VAL A 132 13.16 12.23 -1.44
C VAL A 132 12.59 12.07 -0.02
N SER A 133 12.21 10.84 0.34
CA SER A 133 11.71 10.51 1.69
C SER A 133 12.81 10.70 2.74
N GLY A 134 14.06 10.39 2.40
CA GLY A 134 15.21 10.56 3.30
C GLY A 134 15.55 12.02 3.52
N PHE A 135 15.46 12.84 2.46
CA PHE A 135 15.57 14.28 2.58
C PHE A 135 14.46 14.87 3.47
N TYR A 136 13.23 14.34 3.36
CA TYR A 136 12.15 14.70 4.29
C TYR A 136 12.46 14.30 5.73
N ALA A 137 12.99 13.10 5.99
CA ALA A 137 13.31 12.66 7.34
C ALA A 137 14.31 13.60 8.05
N VAL A 138 15.24 14.19 7.30
CA VAL A 138 16.24 15.14 7.84
C VAL A 138 15.72 16.57 7.90
N LYS A 139 15.12 17.09 6.81
CA LYS A 139 14.74 18.50 6.69
C LYS A 139 13.32 18.80 7.18
N LYS A 140 12.50 17.77 7.36
CA LYS A 140 11.06 17.87 7.69
C LYS A 140 10.33 18.88 6.81
N HIS A 141 10.65 18.88 5.52
CA HIS A 141 10.11 19.86 4.59
C HIS A 141 8.58 19.69 4.46
N TRP A 142 7.84 20.78 4.68
CA TRP A 142 6.37 20.78 4.74
C TRP A 142 5.73 20.25 3.44
N LEU A 143 6.28 20.61 2.28
CA LEU A 143 5.75 20.17 0.97
C LEU A 143 5.83 18.65 0.80
N ILE A 144 6.96 18.03 1.14
CA ILE A 144 7.15 16.58 0.97
C ILE A 144 6.21 15.83 1.90
N ASN A 145 6.02 16.32 3.13
CA ASN A 145 5.05 15.76 4.07
C ASN A 145 3.62 15.74 3.49
N ASN A 146 3.20 16.84 2.87
CA ASN A 146 1.87 16.94 2.25
C ASN A 146 1.72 16.04 1.03
N VAL A 147 2.77 15.90 0.20
CA VAL A 147 2.77 14.99 -0.95
C VAL A 147 2.68 13.54 -0.50
N ILE A 148 3.47 13.14 0.51
CA ILE A 148 3.40 11.81 1.12
C ILE A 148 1.99 11.55 1.69
N GLY A 149 1.44 12.51 2.45
CA GLY A 149 0.08 12.41 3.00
C GLY A 149 -1.01 12.29 1.93
N LEU A 150 -0.86 13.02 0.82
CA LEU A 150 -1.78 12.92 -0.33
C LEU A 150 -1.70 11.53 -0.98
N CYS A 151 -0.48 11.00 -1.18
CA CYS A 151 -0.29 9.66 -1.73
C CYS A 151 -0.88 8.58 -0.81
N PHE A 152 -0.72 8.72 0.51
CA PHE A 152 -1.37 7.81 1.47
C PHE A 152 -2.89 7.87 1.39
N ALA A 153 -3.45 9.07 1.30
CA ALA A 153 -4.90 9.23 1.20
C ALA A 153 -5.45 8.60 -0.10
N ILE A 154 -4.77 8.76 -1.24
CA ILE A 154 -5.19 8.14 -2.51
C ILE A 154 -5.13 6.61 -2.41
N ASN A 155 -3.99 6.05 -1.97
CA ASN A 155 -3.84 4.60 -1.82
C ASN A 155 -4.86 4.03 -0.82
N GLY A 156 -5.13 4.75 0.28
CA GLY A 156 -6.13 4.35 1.27
C GLY A 156 -7.55 4.28 0.69
N VAL A 157 -7.97 5.27 -0.10
CA VAL A 157 -9.29 5.25 -0.77
C VAL A 157 -9.37 4.13 -1.80
N GLU A 158 -8.30 3.90 -2.56
CA GLU A 158 -8.21 2.82 -3.55
C GLU A 158 -8.43 1.43 -2.92
N LEU A 159 -7.89 1.21 -1.71
CA LEU A 159 -8.05 -0.02 -0.92
C LEU A 159 -9.43 -0.12 -0.24
N LEU A 160 -9.91 0.95 0.39
CA LEU A 160 -11.16 0.92 1.18
C LEU A 160 -12.41 0.63 0.35
N GLN A 161 -12.46 1.11 -0.88
CA GLN A 161 -13.65 0.94 -1.73
C GLN A 161 -13.83 -0.51 -2.24
N GLN A 162 -12.85 -1.38 -2.02
CA GLN A 162 -12.90 -2.80 -2.40
C GLN A 162 -13.83 -3.63 -1.51
N THR A 163 -14.06 -3.23 -0.25
CA THR A 163 -14.83 -4.03 0.71
C THR A 163 -16.35 -3.84 0.61
N ASN A 164 -16.83 -2.74 0.02
CA ASN A 164 -18.23 -2.32 0.21
C ASN A 164 -19.14 -2.50 -1.02
N ILE A 165 -18.63 -2.55 -2.25
CA ILE A 165 -19.51 -2.53 -3.44
C ILE A 165 -19.99 -3.94 -3.85
N VAL A 166 -19.21 -4.98 -3.54
CA VAL A 166 -19.55 -6.36 -3.96
C VAL A 166 -20.43 -7.10 -2.94
N SER A 167 -20.41 -6.70 -1.67
CA SER A 167 -21.29 -7.25 -0.63
C SER A 167 -22.77 -7.02 -0.94
N TRP A 168 -23.14 -5.90 -1.56
CA TRP A 168 -24.54 -5.62 -1.93
C TRP A 168 -25.09 -6.53 -3.03
N ASN A 169 -24.27 -7.00 -3.98
CA ASN A 169 -24.73 -7.87 -5.07
C ASN A 169 -24.83 -9.35 -4.66
N SER A 170 -24.25 -9.75 -3.53
CA SER A 170 -24.36 -11.12 -2.99
C SER A 170 -25.56 -11.30 -2.05
N VAL A 171 -26.17 -10.22 -1.56
CA VAL A 171 -27.33 -10.30 -0.64
C VAL A 171 -28.67 -10.35 -1.39
N TYR A 172 -28.68 -10.07 -2.70
CA TYR A 172 -29.88 -10.10 -3.54
C TYR A 172 -29.87 -11.19 -4.63
N LYS A 173 -29.14 -12.28 -4.41
CA LYS A 173 -29.29 -13.51 -5.20
C LYS A 173 -29.61 -14.70 -4.30
#